data_AF-A0AAV5L893-F1
#
_entry.id   AF-A0AAV5L893-F1
#
_cell.length_a   1.000
_cell.length_b   1.000
_cell.length_c   1.000
_cell.angle_alpha   90.00
_cell.angle_beta   90.00
_cell.angle_gamma   90.00
#
_symmetry.space_group_name_H-M   'P 1'
#
loop_
_entity.id
_entity.type
_entity.pdbx_description
1 polymer ?
#
loop_
_entity_poly.entity_id
_entity_poly.type
_entity_poly.pdbx_seq_one_letter_code
_entity_poly.pdbx_strand_id
1 'polypeptide(L)'
;MTGTLEIELFDSVGCHEKTFKESDFGSDLVIELFDTGIWLEWQSFNDRDLGLIPAKWKGQCVTTKDFGSSSCNKKLIGARFFYNG
;
A
#
# COMPACT_ATOMS: atom_id res chain seq x y z
N MET A 1 0.95 -21.79 -2.78
CA MET A 1 1.29 -21.20 -4.09
C MET A 1 2.40 -20.21 -3.84
N THR A 2 3.60 -20.44 -4.36
CA THR A 2 4.72 -19.50 -4.27
C THR A 2 4.59 -18.50 -5.41
N GLY A 3 4.05 -17.32 -5.13
CA GLY A 3 3.97 -16.20 -6.07
C GLY A 3 4.57 -14.95 -5.44
N THR A 4 5.00 -14.01 -6.27
CA THR A 4 5.41 -12.67 -5.83
C THR A 4 4.16 -11.81 -5.69
N LEU A 5 4.00 -11.17 -4.54
CA LEU A 5 3.00 -10.15 -4.28
C LEU A 5 3.64 -8.78 -4.52
N GLU A 6 3.12 -8.06 -5.51
CA GLU A 6 3.37 -6.63 -5.70
C GLU A 6 2.31 -5.88 -4.90
N ILE A 7 2.72 -5.07 -3.94
CA ILE A 7 1.83 -4.20 -3.19
C ILE A 7 2.17 -2.74 -3.44
N GLU A 8 1.14 -1.90 -3.51
CA GLU A 8 1.28 -0.46 -3.60
C GLU A 8 0.86 0.15 -2.27
N LEU A 9 1.83 0.70 -1.56
CA LEU A 9 1.66 1.38 -0.29
C LEU A 9 1.57 2.88 -0.52
N PHE A 10 0.51 3.46 -0.01
CA PHE A 10 0.40 4.88 0.20
C PHE A 10 1.06 5.20 1.55
N ASP A 11 2.21 5.85 1.50
CA ASP A 11 3.02 6.03 2.70
C ASP A 11 3.24 7.49 3.06
N SER A 12 3.31 7.70 4.37
CA SER A 12 3.81 8.90 5.00
C SER A 12 5.18 8.61 5.58
N VAL A 13 6.21 8.63 4.73
CA VAL A 13 7.61 8.35 5.10
C VAL A 13 8.16 9.47 6.00
N GLY A 14 8.52 9.18 7.26
CA GLY A 14 9.07 10.22 8.14
C GLY A 14 9.98 9.75 9.29
N CYS A 15 11.27 10.05 9.19
CA CYS A 15 12.23 10.03 10.32
C CYS A 15 12.71 11.43 10.74
N HIS A 16 12.26 12.51 10.07
CA HIS A 16 12.68 13.89 10.36
C HIS A 16 11.52 14.90 10.16
N GLU A 17 11.08 15.54 11.26
CA GLU A 17 9.78 16.25 11.35
C GLU A 17 9.64 17.48 10.42
N LYS A 18 10.74 18.21 10.15
CA LYS A 18 10.69 19.46 9.37
C LYS A 18 10.46 19.21 7.88
N THR A 19 11.22 18.29 7.31
CA THR A 19 11.13 17.88 5.89
C THR A 19 9.78 17.23 5.58
N PHE A 20 9.22 16.56 6.58
CA PHE A 20 7.95 15.82 6.47
C PHE A 20 6.73 16.73 6.33
N LYS A 21 6.69 17.86 7.05
CA LYS A 21 5.64 18.86 6.89
C LYS A 21 5.70 19.55 5.52
N GLU A 22 6.90 19.76 4.98
CA GLU A 22 7.09 20.36 3.65
C GLU A 22 6.62 19.44 2.52
N SER A 23 6.75 18.12 2.69
CA SER A 23 6.32 17.12 1.71
C SER A 23 4.86 16.68 1.87
N ASP A 24 4.06 17.42 2.65
CA ASP A 24 2.71 17.03 3.06
C ASP A 24 2.63 15.57 3.53
N PHE A 25 3.57 15.17 4.39
CA PHE A 25 3.60 13.83 4.96
C PHE A 25 3.62 12.73 3.88
N GLY A 26 4.16 12.98 2.67
CA GLY A 26 4.20 11.98 1.60
C GLY A 26 2.84 11.62 0.99
N SER A 27 1.79 12.42 1.24
CA SER A 27 0.38 12.18 0.84
C SER A 27 0.11 12.09 -0.68
N ASP A 28 1.13 12.14 -1.53
CA ASP A 28 1.00 11.97 -2.98
C ASP A 28 2.03 10.99 -3.55
N LEU A 29 2.70 10.24 -2.66
CA LEU A 29 3.67 9.20 -2.98
C LEU A 29 3.04 7.82 -2.85
N VAL A 30 3.25 6.99 -3.87
CA VAL A 30 2.93 5.57 -3.86
C VAL A 30 4.23 4.79 -4.00
N ILE A 31 4.45 3.84 -3.09
CA ILE A 31 5.63 2.98 -3.06
C ILE A 31 5.19 1.57 -3.43
N GLU A 32 5.80 1.03 -4.48
CA GLU A 32 5.59 -0.34 -4.92
C GLU A 32 6.61 -1.26 -4.28
N LEU A 33 6.15 -2.36 -3.69
CA LEU A 33 6.99 -3.38 -3.04
C LEU A 33 6.69 -4.75 -3.63
N PHE A 34 7.74 -5.43 -4.08
CA PHE A 34 7.70 -6.83 -4.53
C PHE A 34 8.15 -7.75 -3.40
N ASP A 35 7.22 -8.50 -2.82
CA ASP A 35 7.46 -9.42 -1.72
C ASP A 35 6.82 -10.79 -2.05
N THR A 36 6.90 -11.74 -1.13
CA THR A 36 6.25 -13.05 -1.18
C THR A 36 4.95 -13.07 -0.38
N GLY A 37 4.67 -12.02 0.40
CA GLY A 37 3.45 -11.90 1.20
C GLY A 37 3.40 -10.61 2.02
N ILE A 38 2.28 -10.40 2.71
CA ILE A 38 2.03 -9.27 3.61
C ILE A 38 1.10 -9.69 4.75
N TRP A 39 1.32 -9.15 5.95
CA TRP A 39 0.46 -9.35 7.12
C TRP A 39 -0.33 -8.07 7.42
N LEU A 40 -1.57 -8.02 6.95
CA LEU A 40 -2.44 -6.83 7.01
C LEU A 40 -2.98 -6.51 8.40
N GLU A 41 -2.90 -7.47 9.33
CA GLU A 41 -3.36 -7.31 10.69
C GLU A 41 -2.42 -6.43 11.56
N TRP A 42 -1.27 -6.04 11.01
CA TRP A 42 -0.30 -5.20 11.72
C TRP A 42 -0.74 -3.73 11.73
N GLN A 43 -0.45 -3.04 12.84
CA GLN A 43 -0.81 -1.63 13.01
C GLN A 43 -0.17 -0.70 11.96
N SER A 44 0.95 -1.10 11.36
CA SER A 44 1.61 -0.37 10.28
C SER A 44 0.74 -0.22 9.02
N PHE A 45 -0.26 -1.09 8.84
CA PHE A 45 -1.23 -1.01 7.74
C PHE A 45 -2.54 -0.31 8.12
N ASN A 46 -2.62 0.29 9.31
CA ASN A 46 -3.76 1.08 9.71
C ASN A 46 -3.85 2.35 8.86
N ASP A 47 -5.05 2.65 8.38
CA ASP A 47 -5.33 3.78 7.49
C ASP A 47 -6.12 4.91 8.17
N ARG A 48 -6.25 4.84 9.51
CA ARG A 48 -6.71 5.95 10.33
C ARG A 48 -5.83 7.16 10.09
N ASP A 49 -6.47 8.31 9.99
CA ASP A 49 -5.83 9.61 9.77
C ASP A 49 -5.10 9.77 8.42
N LEU A 50 -5.14 8.78 7.53
CA LEU A 50 -4.69 8.93 6.15
C LEU A 50 -5.73 9.68 5.31
N GLY A 51 -5.23 10.54 4.41
CA GLY A 51 -6.02 11.24 3.41
C GLY A 51 -6.63 10.31 2.35
N LEU A 52 -7.25 10.91 1.34
CA LEU A 52 -7.78 10.16 0.20
C LEU A 52 -6.63 9.63 -0.66
N ILE A 53 -6.87 8.48 -1.29
CA ILE A 53 -5.95 7.92 -2.28
C ILE A 53 -5.77 8.94 -3.43
N PRO A 54 -4.55 9.20 -3.91
CA PRO A 54 -4.32 10.16 -4.99
C PRO A 54 -5.17 9.84 -6.23
N ALA A 55 -5.91 10.83 -6.75
CA ALA A 55 -6.82 10.62 -7.89
C ALA A 55 -6.10 10.17 -9.18
N LYS A 56 -4.78 10.45 -9.26
CA LYS A 56 -3.89 10.01 -10.35
C LYS A 56 -3.56 8.52 -10.29
N TRP A 57 -3.69 7.86 -9.14
CA TRP A 57 -3.42 6.44 -8.98
C TRP A 57 -4.43 5.60 -9.77
N LYS A 58 -3.93 4.58 -10.48
CA LYS A 58 -4.70 3.71 -11.40
C LYS A 58 -4.46 2.22 -11.14
N GLY A 59 -3.84 1.88 -10.02
CA GLY A 59 -3.60 0.50 -9.63
C GLY A 59 -4.90 -0.25 -9.29
N GLN A 60 -4.75 -1.50 -8.88
CA GLN A 60 -5.87 -2.36 -8.54
C GLN A 60 -5.54 -3.23 -7.32
N CYS A 61 -6.56 -3.47 -6.50
CA CYS A 61 -6.54 -4.51 -5.48
C CYS A 61 -7.09 -5.83 -6.06
N VAL A 62 -6.21 -6.77 -6.40
CA VAL A 62 -6.61 -8.07 -6.95
C VAL A 62 -7.10 -8.98 -5.81
N THR A 63 -8.33 -9.47 -5.96
CA THR A 63 -8.91 -10.45 -5.02
C THR A 63 -8.44 -11.86 -5.36
N THR A 64 -8.00 -12.60 -4.35
CA THR A 64 -7.67 -14.03 -4.43
C THR A 64 -8.41 -14.79 -3.33
N LYS A 65 -8.17 -16.10 -3.20
CA LYS A 65 -8.79 -16.92 -2.15
C LYS A 65 -8.44 -16.44 -0.73
N ASP A 66 -7.20 -16.00 -0.54
CA ASP A 66 -6.66 -15.63 0.77
C ASP A 66 -6.55 -14.10 0.93
N PHE A 67 -6.92 -13.34 -0.10
CA PHE A 67 -6.83 -11.87 -0.13
C PHE A 67 -8.13 -11.28 -0.70
N GLY A 68 -8.96 -10.72 0.19
CA GLY A 68 -10.28 -10.18 -0.17
C GLY A 68 -10.21 -8.77 -0.75
N SER A 69 -11.32 -8.27 -1.31
CA SER A 69 -11.41 -6.84 -1.69
C SER A 69 -11.27 -5.90 -0.49
N SER A 70 -11.61 -6.37 0.71
CA SER A 70 -11.46 -5.64 1.99
C SER A 70 -10.03 -5.60 2.52
N SER A 71 -9.09 -6.29 1.85
CA SER A 71 -7.68 -6.31 2.24
C SER A 71 -6.96 -5.00 1.88
N CYS A 72 -7.42 -4.30 0.85
CA CYS A 72 -6.93 -2.95 0.56
C CYS A 72 -7.72 -1.89 1.33
N ASN A 73 -7.02 -0.83 1.71
CA ASN A 73 -7.52 0.31 2.46
C ASN A 73 -6.81 1.59 1.98
N LYS A 74 -6.86 2.72 2.72
CA LYS A 74 -6.15 3.93 2.27
C LYS A 74 -4.62 3.86 2.43
N LYS A 75 -4.07 2.86 3.14
CA LYS A 75 -2.64 2.58 3.26
C LYS A 75 -2.18 1.60 2.18
N LEU A 76 -2.75 0.41 2.14
CA LEU A 76 -2.50 -0.57 1.09
C LEU A 76 -3.52 -0.36 -0.01
N ILE A 77 -3.14 0.39 -1.05
CA ILE A 77 -4.09 0.84 -2.07
C ILE A 77 -4.17 -0.14 -3.24
N GLY A 78 -3.08 -0.87 -3.53
CA GLY A 78 -3.00 -1.85 -4.61
C GLY A 78 -2.31 -3.15 -4.18
N ALA A 79 -2.71 -4.26 -4.79
CA ALA A 79 -2.10 -5.57 -4.57
C ALA A 79 -2.29 -6.45 -5.81
N ARG A 80 -1.22 -7.07 -6.31
CA ARG A 80 -1.23 -7.98 -7.45
C ARG A 80 -0.33 -9.18 -7.20
N PHE A 81 -0.73 -10.35 -7.68
CA PHE A 81 0.05 -11.58 -7.57
C PHE A 81 0.62 -11.99 -8.93
N PHE A 82 1.92 -12.29 -8.96
CA PHE A 82 2.64 -12.80 -10.11
C PHE A 82 3.09 -14.22 -9.82
N TYR A 83 2.67 -15.16 -10.66
CA TYR A 83 2.99 -16.59 -10.49
C TYR A 83 3.38 -17.28 -11.81
N ASN A 84 3.24 -16.58 -12.95
CA ASN A 84 3.60 -17.07 -14.29
C ASN A 84 4.65 -16.14 -14.92
N GLY A 85 5.84 -16.11 -14.33
CA GLY A 85 6.97 -15.32 -14.85
C GLY A 85 7.33 -15.68 -16.29
#